data_AF-A0AAD7YB75-F1
#
_entry.id   AF-A0AAD7YB75-F1
#
_cell.length_a   1.000
_cell.length_b   1.000
_cell.length_c   1.000
_cell.angle_alpha   90.00
_cell.angle_beta   90.00
_cell.angle_gamma   90.00
#
_symmetry.space_group_name_H-M   'P 1'
#
loop_
_entity.id
_entity.type
_entity.pdbx_description
1 polymer ?
#
loop_
_entity_poly.entity_id
_entity_poly.type
_entity_poly.pdbx_seq_one_letter_code
_entity_poly.pdbx_strand_id
1 'polypeptide(L)'
;MFSRVALRSAAARQSTALVARGSASAASGSRDEVNFPRPVRGEPGKVRLGFLPEEWFQFFHSKTGVTGPYTFGVGLATYLCSKEIYVMEHEYYTGLSLLVMVVFAAKKLGPNIAAWLDKEVDTIEKDWNQSRTDTIKGLEDAVEAEKTAQWRAQGQELLIQAKKENVLLQLEAAYRERLMQTYSEVKRRLDYQLEKSNLERRLAQRQMVDWIVTNVTKAITPDQEKATLDRCIADLSALAARK
;
A
#
# COMPACT_ATOMS: atom_id res chain seq x y z
N MET A 1 -10.65 -72.86 -16.59
CA MET A 1 -11.74 -71.91 -16.26
C MET A 1 -11.13 -70.60 -15.80
N PHE A 2 -10.79 -69.72 -16.74
CA PHE A 2 -10.16 -68.43 -16.44
C PHE A 2 -11.25 -67.42 -16.07
N SER A 3 -11.31 -67.08 -14.79
CA SER A 3 -12.31 -66.19 -14.21
C SER A 3 -12.24 -64.79 -14.83
N ARG A 4 -13.37 -64.30 -15.34
CA ARG A 4 -13.60 -62.95 -15.88
C ARG A 4 -13.27 -61.83 -14.87
N VAL A 5 -13.06 -62.16 -13.59
CA VAL A 5 -12.66 -61.21 -12.54
C VAL A 5 -11.19 -60.81 -12.66
N ALA A 6 -10.31 -61.73 -13.09
CA ALA A 6 -8.88 -61.44 -13.24
C ALA A 6 -8.57 -60.50 -14.42
N LEU A 7 -9.37 -60.55 -15.48
CA LEU A 7 -9.25 -59.62 -16.61
C LEU A 7 -9.76 -58.20 -16.26
N ARG A 8 -10.73 -58.08 -15.36
CA ARG A 8 -11.20 -56.77 -14.87
C ARG A 8 -10.20 -56.08 -13.94
N SER A 9 -9.45 -56.83 -13.13
CA SER A 9 -8.43 -56.23 -12.25
C SER A 9 -7.18 -55.79 -13.01
N ALA A 10 -6.85 -56.42 -14.14
CA ALA A 10 -5.80 -55.98 -15.05
C ALA A 10 -6.17 -54.70 -15.82
N ALA A 11 -7.43 -54.56 -16.26
CA ALA A 11 -7.95 -53.35 -16.90
C ALA A 11 -8.01 -52.14 -15.94
N ALA A 12 -8.16 -52.37 -14.63
CA ALA A 12 -8.10 -51.33 -13.61
C ALA A 12 -6.66 -50.86 -13.27
N ARG A 13 -5.62 -51.53 -13.80
CA ARG A 13 -4.20 -51.23 -13.51
C ARG A 13 -3.40 -50.71 -14.72
N GLN A 14 -4.05 -50.40 -15.84
CA GLN A 14 -3.41 -49.74 -16.97
C GLN A 14 -4.00 -48.37 -17.27
N SER A 15 -3.39 -47.38 -16.61
CA SER A 15 -3.12 -46.05 -17.16
C SER A 15 -2.20 -45.38 -16.14
N THR A 16 -0.87 -45.45 -16.26
CA THR A 16 -0.09 -44.49 -17.06
C THR A 16 -0.97 -43.47 -17.79
N ALA A 17 -1.68 -42.65 -17.02
CA ALA A 17 -2.07 -41.36 -17.51
C ALA A 17 -0.77 -40.56 -17.61
N LEU A 18 -0.15 -40.60 -18.80
CA LEU A 18 0.46 -39.41 -19.38
C LEU A 18 -0.64 -38.34 -19.33
N VAL A 19 -0.77 -37.68 -18.18
CA VAL A 19 -1.53 -36.46 -18.05
C VAL A 19 -0.68 -35.43 -18.76
N ALA A 20 -0.77 -35.41 -20.09
CA ALA A 20 -0.64 -34.19 -20.84
C ALA A 20 -1.78 -33.29 -20.36
N ARG A 21 -1.60 -32.67 -19.18
CA ARG A 21 -2.38 -31.51 -18.78
C ARG A 21 -1.93 -30.43 -19.76
N GLY A 22 -2.64 -30.36 -20.87
CA GLY A 22 -2.66 -29.15 -21.69
C GLY A 22 -2.79 -27.98 -20.74
N SER A 23 -1.99 -26.94 -20.97
CA SER A 23 -2.09 -25.67 -20.27
C SER A 23 -3.56 -25.24 -20.28
N ALA A 24 -4.27 -25.50 -19.19
CA ALA A 24 -5.62 -25.05 -18.98
C ALA A 24 -5.55 -23.56 -18.65
N SER A 25 -5.24 -22.78 -19.69
CA SER A 25 -5.39 -21.34 -19.74
C SER A 25 -6.81 -21.06 -20.21
N ALA A 26 -7.81 -21.45 -19.44
CA ALA A 26 -9.20 -21.15 -19.75
C ALA A 26 -9.96 -20.76 -18.48
N ALA A 27 -10.09 -19.45 -18.33
CA ALA A 27 -11.09 -18.72 -17.54
C ALA A 27 -11.08 -18.85 -16.00
N SER A 28 -10.78 -17.71 -15.37
CA SER A 28 -11.00 -17.33 -13.96
C SER A 28 -10.06 -17.92 -12.90
N GLY A 29 -9.35 -17.01 -12.21
CA GLY A 29 -8.60 -17.31 -11.00
C GLY A 29 -7.17 -17.80 -11.28
N SER A 30 -6.19 -17.02 -10.81
CA SER A 30 -4.84 -17.51 -10.55
C SER A 30 -4.88 -18.93 -10.01
N ARG A 31 -4.15 -19.85 -10.65
CA ARG A 31 -4.06 -21.25 -10.21
C ARG A 31 -3.76 -21.29 -8.72
N ASP A 32 -4.63 -21.91 -7.93
CA ASP A 32 -4.45 -22.06 -6.49
C ASP A 32 -3.26 -22.99 -6.22
N GLU A 33 -2.10 -22.40 -5.93
CA GLU A 33 -0.87 -23.13 -5.63
C GLU A 33 -0.95 -23.84 -4.26
N VAL A 34 -1.95 -23.56 -3.43
CA VAL A 34 -2.18 -24.20 -2.12
C VAL A 34 -2.95 -25.51 -2.29
N ASN A 35 -4.11 -25.50 -2.97
CA ASN A 35 -4.88 -26.74 -3.18
C ASN A 35 -4.37 -27.59 -4.36
N PHE A 36 -3.71 -26.99 -5.34
CA PHE A 36 -3.18 -27.69 -6.52
C PHE A 36 -1.71 -27.33 -6.77
N PRO A 37 -0.79 -27.84 -5.93
CA PRO A 37 0.63 -27.60 -6.14
C PRO A 37 1.08 -28.14 -7.50
N ARG A 38 2.09 -27.49 -8.09
CA ARG A 38 2.73 -28.00 -9.30
C ARG A 38 3.31 -29.38 -8.99
N PRO A 39 3.17 -30.39 -9.87
CA PRO A 39 3.87 -31.65 -9.70
C PRO A 39 5.37 -31.37 -9.56
N VAL A 40 5.91 -31.68 -8.38
CA VAL A 40 7.35 -31.61 -8.12
C VAL A 40 7.98 -32.90 -8.63
N ARG A 41 9.24 -32.84 -9.07
CA ARG A 41 10.00 -34.03 -9.44
C ARG A 41 10.03 -34.97 -8.23
N GLY A 42 9.45 -36.17 -8.39
CA GLY A 42 9.52 -37.19 -7.35
C GLY A 42 10.96 -37.65 -7.12
N GLU A 43 11.29 -37.99 -5.87
CA GLU A 43 12.58 -38.61 -5.58
C GLU A 43 12.72 -39.94 -6.33
N PRO A 44 13.91 -40.27 -6.84
CA PRO A 44 14.13 -41.53 -7.51
C PRO A 44 13.86 -42.71 -6.55
N GLY A 45 13.27 -43.78 -7.07
CA GLY A 45 13.04 -44.99 -6.31
C GLY A 45 14.35 -45.57 -5.76
N LYS A 46 14.33 -46.05 -4.52
CA LYS A 46 15.51 -46.59 -3.84
C LYS A 46 16.01 -47.85 -4.56
N VAL A 47 17.32 -47.92 -4.83
CA VAL A 47 17.97 -49.06 -5.47
C VAL A 47 19.03 -49.63 -4.52
N ARG A 48 19.00 -50.94 -4.28
CA ARG A 48 20.04 -51.68 -3.54
C ARG A 48 21.02 -52.32 -4.51
N LEU A 49 22.28 -52.46 -4.10
CA LEU A 49 23.37 -53.08 -4.87
C LEU A 49 23.65 -52.39 -6.24
N GLY A 50 23.15 -51.17 -6.45
CA GLY A 50 23.39 -50.36 -7.65
C GLY A 50 22.47 -50.65 -8.84
N PHE A 51 21.83 -51.82 -8.93
CA PHE A 51 20.97 -52.18 -10.07
C PHE A 51 19.63 -52.83 -9.70
N LEU A 52 19.42 -53.27 -8.45
CA LEU A 52 18.18 -53.93 -8.04
C LEU A 52 17.26 -52.95 -7.29
N PRO A 53 16.03 -52.68 -7.77
CA PRO A 53 15.11 -51.76 -7.10
C PRO A 53 14.64 -52.34 -5.76
N GLU A 54 14.36 -51.47 -4.80
CA GLU A 54 13.81 -51.83 -3.48
C GLU A 54 12.50 -52.63 -3.60
N GLU A 55 11.70 -52.34 -4.64
CA GLU A 55 10.45 -53.04 -4.93
C GLU A 55 10.64 -54.56 -5.06
N TRP A 56 11.80 -55.01 -5.57
CA TRP A 56 12.13 -56.43 -5.64
C TRP A 56 12.34 -57.02 -4.24
N PHE A 57 13.01 -56.29 -3.35
CA PHE A 57 13.20 -56.71 -1.97
C PHE A 57 11.88 -56.72 -1.19
N GLN A 58 11.03 -55.71 -1.41
CA GLN A 58 9.69 -55.61 -0.82
C GLN A 58 8.81 -56.82 -1.19
N PHE A 59 8.88 -57.27 -2.45
CA PHE A 59 8.14 -58.44 -2.92
C PHE A 59 8.47 -59.71 -2.12
N PHE A 60 9.76 -60.02 -1.99
CA PHE A 60 10.23 -61.19 -1.23
C PHE A 60 10.07 -61.02 0.29
N HIS A 61 10.08 -59.78 0.80
CA HIS A 61 9.99 -59.53 2.24
C HIS A 61 8.75 -60.18 2.86
N SER A 62 7.62 -60.15 2.16
CA SER A 62 6.35 -60.74 2.61
C SER A 62 6.38 -62.27 2.77
N LYS A 63 7.32 -62.97 2.15
CA LYS A 63 7.38 -64.44 2.11
C LYS A 63 8.62 -65.02 2.77
N THR A 64 9.77 -64.40 2.54
CA THR A 64 11.09 -64.93 2.90
C THR A 64 11.89 -63.97 3.78
N GLY A 65 11.26 -62.88 4.23
CA GLY A 65 11.91 -61.85 5.04
C GLY A 65 13.02 -61.09 4.30
N VAL A 66 13.83 -60.34 5.05
CA VAL A 66 14.91 -59.49 4.52
C VAL A 66 16.03 -60.30 3.87
N THR A 67 16.30 -61.51 4.37
CA THR A 67 17.38 -62.37 3.86
C THR A 67 17.03 -63.08 2.56
N GLY A 68 15.73 -63.25 2.26
CA GLY A 68 15.24 -63.97 1.09
C GLY A 68 15.82 -63.53 -0.26
N PRO A 69 15.79 -62.23 -0.61
CA PRO A 69 16.41 -61.74 -1.85
C PRO A 69 17.90 -62.06 -1.96
N TYR A 70 18.63 -61.98 -0.85
CA TYR A 70 20.07 -62.21 -0.83
C TYR A 70 20.40 -63.69 -0.97
N THR A 71 19.69 -64.57 -0.26
CA THR A 71 19.86 -66.02 -0.39
C THR A 71 19.40 -66.52 -1.76
N PHE A 72 18.35 -65.94 -2.32
CA PHE A 72 17.92 -66.19 -3.70
C PHE A 72 19.00 -65.77 -4.71
N GLY A 73 19.62 -64.60 -4.54
CA GLY A 73 20.72 -64.14 -5.40
C GLY A 73 21.93 -65.07 -5.38
N VAL A 74 22.39 -65.48 -4.19
CA VAL A 74 23.50 -66.43 -4.04
C VAL A 74 23.15 -67.81 -4.60
N GLY A 75 21.93 -68.30 -4.34
CA GLY A 75 21.45 -69.57 -4.87
C GLY A 75 21.35 -69.58 -6.40
N LEU A 76 20.83 -68.50 -6.99
CA LEU A 76 20.74 -68.33 -8.45
C LEU A 76 22.13 -68.24 -9.08
N ALA A 77 23.06 -67.48 -8.50
CA ALA A 77 24.45 -67.41 -8.98
C ALA A 77 25.13 -68.80 -8.93
N THR A 78 24.97 -69.54 -7.83
CA THR A 78 25.56 -70.88 -7.67
C THR A 78 24.96 -71.87 -8.67
N TYR A 79 23.66 -71.79 -8.93
CA TYR A 79 22.97 -72.60 -9.92
C TYR A 79 23.46 -72.31 -11.35
N LEU A 80 23.61 -71.03 -11.72
CA LEU A 80 24.11 -70.62 -13.03
C LEU A 80 25.53 -71.12 -13.29
N CYS A 81 26.41 -71.05 -12.29
CA CYS A 81 27.76 -71.60 -12.37
C CYS A 81 27.76 -73.14 -12.42
N SER A 82 26.96 -73.80 -11.57
CA SER A 82 26.91 -75.27 -11.50
C SER A 82 26.31 -75.93 -12.76
N LYS A 83 25.44 -75.22 -13.49
CA LYS A 83 24.84 -75.70 -14.73
C LYS A 83 25.54 -75.17 -15.99
N GLU A 84 26.67 -74.48 -15.84
CA GLU A 84 27.43 -73.89 -16.95
C GLU A 84 26.55 -73.01 -17.87
N ILE A 85 25.43 -72.48 -17.36
CA ILE A 85 24.62 -71.47 -18.06
C ILE A 85 25.39 -70.15 -18.10
N TYR A 86 26.18 -69.90 -17.04
CA TYR A 86 27.17 -68.85 -16.99
C TYR A 86 28.58 -69.47 -17.02
N VAL A 87 29.15 -69.57 -18.21
CA VAL A 87 30.50 -70.14 -18.43
C VAL A 87 31.56 -69.10 -18.11
N MET A 88 32.50 -69.43 -17.22
CA MET A 88 33.63 -68.55 -16.89
C MET A 88 34.74 -68.69 -17.94
N GLU A 89 34.52 -68.10 -19.11
CA GLU A 89 35.53 -68.03 -20.17
C GLU A 89 36.62 -66.97 -19.90
N HIS A 90 37.59 -66.84 -20.80
CA HIS A 90 38.65 -65.84 -20.69
C HIS A 90 38.14 -64.40 -20.53
N GLU A 91 36.98 -64.07 -21.09
CA GLU A 91 36.37 -62.73 -20.95
C GLU A 91 35.79 -62.44 -19.57
N TYR A 92 35.54 -63.46 -18.73
CA TYR A 92 34.98 -63.29 -17.39
C TYR A 92 35.84 -62.38 -16.50
N TYR A 93 37.16 -62.57 -16.53
CA TYR A 93 38.10 -61.77 -15.74
C TYR A 93 38.18 -60.31 -16.21
N THR A 94 38.02 -60.10 -17.52
CA THR A 94 37.91 -58.75 -18.11
C THR A 94 36.63 -58.06 -17.65
N GLY A 95 35.49 -58.77 -17.64
CA GLY A 95 34.23 -58.26 -17.12
C GLY A 95 34.30 -57.91 -15.62
N LEU A 96 34.97 -58.73 -14.82
CA LEU A 96 35.16 -58.50 -13.38
C LEU A 96 36.02 -57.27 -13.10
N SER A 97 37.11 -57.08 -13.84
CA SER A 97 37.96 -55.89 -13.70
C SER A 97 37.24 -54.61 -14.12
N LEU A 98 36.44 -54.66 -15.18
CA LEU A 98 35.58 -53.55 -15.61
C LEU A 98 34.53 -53.21 -14.56
N LEU A 99 33.87 -54.21 -13.96
CA LEU A 99 32.88 -54.01 -12.91
C LEU A 99 33.49 -53.29 -11.70
N VAL A 100 34.67 -53.73 -11.24
CA VAL A 100 35.39 -53.08 -10.13
C VAL A 100 35.73 -51.62 -10.47
N MET A 101 36.18 -51.35 -11.70
CA MET A 101 36.48 -50.00 -12.16
C MET A 101 35.23 -49.11 -12.17
N VAL A 102 34.10 -49.62 -12.67
CA VAL A 102 32.82 -48.88 -12.69
C VAL A 102 32.33 -48.60 -11.26
N VAL A 103 32.40 -49.57 -10.35
CA VAL A 103 32.00 -49.37 -8.94
C VAL A 103 32.90 -48.34 -8.25
N PHE A 104 34.20 -48.36 -8.51
CA PHE A 104 35.14 -47.38 -7.96
C PHE A 104 34.86 -45.97 -8.52
N ALA A 105 34.68 -45.84 -9.83
CA ALA A 105 34.34 -44.58 -10.49
C ALA A 105 33.01 -44.02 -9.96
N ALA A 106 31.96 -44.84 -9.85
CA ALA A 106 30.67 -44.43 -9.32
C ALA A 106 30.77 -43.93 -7.87
N LYS A 107 31.55 -44.60 -7.01
CA LYS A 107 31.72 -44.18 -5.61
C LYS A 107 32.58 -42.93 -5.43
N LYS A 108 33.60 -42.72 -6.28
CA LYS A 108 34.55 -41.60 -6.13
C LYS A 108 34.15 -40.35 -6.90
N LEU A 109 33.65 -40.51 -8.13
CA LEU A 109 33.26 -39.41 -9.00
C LEU A 109 31.77 -39.07 -8.88
N GLY A 110 30.93 -40.04 -8.51
CA GLY A 110 29.48 -39.85 -8.32
C GLY A 110 29.09 -38.65 -7.47
N PRO A 111 29.61 -38.45 -6.24
CA PRO A 111 29.19 -37.33 -5.40
C PRO A 111 29.58 -35.96 -5.98
N ASN A 112 30.75 -35.86 -6.62
CA ASN A 112 31.20 -34.61 -7.22
C ASN A 112 30.37 -34.25 -8.46
N ILE A 113 30.05 -35.24 -9.28
CA ILE A 113 29.19 -35.06 -10.46
C ILE A 113 27.78 -34.69 -10.00
N ALA A 114 27.21 -35.40 -9.02
CA ALA A 114 25.88 -35.09 -8.48
C ALA A 114 25.81 -33.64 -7.96
N ALA A 115 26.78 -33.22 -7.13
CA ALA A 115 26.81 -31.85 -6.61
C ALA A 115 26.96 -30.79 -7.71
N TRP A 116 27.67 -31.10 -8.81
CA TRP A 116 27.79 -30.20 -9.95
C TRP A 116 26.46 -30.07 -10.72
N LEU A 117 25.77 -31.19 -10.98
CA LEU A 117 24.45 -31.18 -11.63
C LEU A 117 23.40 -30.48 -10.76
N ASP A 118 23.37 -30.76 -9.45
CA ASP A 118 22.42 -30.14 -8.53
C ASP A 118 22.62 -28.62 -8.48
N LYS A 119 23.87 -28.15 -8.50
CA LYS A 119 24.17 -26.72 -8.56
C LYS A 119 23.65 -26.06 -9.84
N GLU A 120 23.78 -26.71 -10.99
CA GLU A 120 23.29 -26.18 -12.27
C GLU A 120 21.76 -26.09 -12.28
N VAL A 121 21.08 -27.10 -11.76
CA VAL A 121 19.62 -27.10 -11.58
C VAL A 121 19.19 -25.97 -10.64
N ASP A 122 19.87 -25.81 -9.50
CA ASP A 122 19.60 -24.74 -8.53
C ASP A 122 19.78 -23.35 -9.14
N THR A 123 20.78 -23.15 -10.02
CA THR A 123 20.98 -21.86 -10.70
C THR A 123 19.84 -21.55 -11.65
N ILE A 124 19.41 -22.53 -12.45
CA ILE A 124 18.29 -22.36 -13.38
C ILE A 124 16.99 -22.06 -12.61
N GLU A 125 16.74 -22.78 -11.51
CA GLU A 125 15.57 -22.57 -10.68
C GLU A 125 15.57 -21.18 -10.02
N LYS A 126 16.73 -20.72 -9.53
CA LYS A 126 16.88 -19.37 -8.97
C LYS A 126 16.62 -18.29 -10.01
N ASP A 127 17.19 -18.42 -11.21
CA ASP A 127 17.01 -17.45 -12.29
C ASP A 127 15.54 -17.34 -12.71
N TRP A 128 14.83 -18.47 -12.81
CA TRP A 128 13.40 -18.48 -13.11
C TRP A 128 12.55 -17.86 -12.01
N ASN A 129 12.84 -18.19 -10.75
CA ASN A 129 12.13 -17.62 -9.60
C ASN A 129 12.40 -16.12 -9.45
N GLN A 130 13.63 -15.68 -9.72
CA GLN A 130 14.00 -14.28 -9.73
C GLN A 130 13.27 -13.52 -10.84
N SER A 131 13.29 -14.03 -12.08
CA SER A 131 12.57 -13.42 -13.20
C SER A 131 11.06 -13.28 -12.92
N ARG A 132 10.44 -14.29 -12.31
CA ARG A 132 9.04 -14.21 -11.86
C ARG A 132 8.85 -13.10 -10.83
N THR A 133 9.72 -13.03 -9.83
CA THR A 133 9.64 -12.03 -8.76
C THR A 133 9.83 -10.61 -9.29
N ASP A 134 10.79 -10.42 -10.20
CA ASP A 134 11.06 -9.12 -10.82
C ASP A 134 9.90 -8.67 -11.71
N THR A 135 9.27 -9.63 -12.42
CA THR A 135 8.04 -9.34 -13.19
C THR A 135 6.90 -8.92 -12.28
N ILE A 136 6.70 -9.60 -11.14
CA ILE A 136 5.66 -9.24 -10.17
C ILE A 136 5.91 -7.82 -9.64
N LYS A 137 7.13 -7.52 -9.21
CA LYS A 137 7.51 -6.17 -8.74
C LYS A 137 7.28 -5.10 -9.81
N GLY A 138 7.71 -5.35 -11.05
CA GLY A 138 7.50 -4.40 -12.14
C GLY A 138 6.01 -4.13 -12.41
N LEU A 139 5.15 -5.15 -12.26
CA LEU A 139 3.70 -4.98 -12.35
C LEU A 139 3.13 -4.22 -11.14
N GLU A 140 3.61 -4.48 -9.93
CA GLU A 140 3.21 -3.76 -8.72
C GLU A 140 3.57 -2.27 -8.81
N ASP A 141 4.79 -1.96 -9.23
CA ASP A 141 5.27 -0.59 -9.44
C ASP A 141 4.43 0.14 -10.50
N ALA A 142 4.09 -0.54 -11.59
CA ALA A 142 3.21 0.01 -12.63
C ALA A 142 1.80 0.31 -12.09
N VAL A 143 1.25 -0.57 -11.25
CA VAL A 143 -0.05 -0.35 -10.60
C VAL A 143 -0.01 0.84 -9.64
N GLU A 144 1.08 1.01 -8.88
CA GLU A 144 1.25 2.17 -7.98
C GLU A 144 1.39 3.49 -8.77
N ALA A 145 2.14 3.48 -9.87
CA ALA A 145 2.27 4.62 -10.75
C ALA A 145 0.92 5.04 -11.34
N GLU A 146 0.11 4.08 -11.80
CA GLU A 146 -1.24 4.32 -12.33
C GLU A 146 -2.19 4.86 -11.26
N LYS A 147 -2.18 4.31 -10.04
CA LYS A 147 -2.96 4.86 -8.92
C LYS A 147 -2.60 6.32 -8.64
N THR A 148 -1.31 6.64 -8.68
CA THR A 148 -0.83 8.01 -8.49
C THR A 148 -1.28 8.92 -9.64
N ALA A 149 -1.27 8.44 -10.89
CA ALA A 149 -1.78 9.18 -12.04
C ALA A 149 -3.29 9.46 -11.93
N GLN A 150 -4.09 8.47 -11.51
CA GLN A 150 -5.53 8.64 -11.24
C GLN A 150 -5.78 9.67 -10.14
N TRP A 151 -5.02 9.62 -9.04
CA TRP A 151 -5.12 10.61 -7.98
C TRP A 151 -4.79 12.04 -8.47
N ARG A 152 -3.74 12.19 -9.29
CA ARG A 152 -3.41 13.48 -9.91
C ARG A 152 -4.52 14.00 -10.82
N ALA A 153 -5.15 13.13 -11.60
CA ALA A 153 -6.28 13.50 -12.46
C ALA A 153 -7.47 14.02 -11.65
N GLN A 154 -7.82 13.33 -10.55
CA GLN A 154 -8.85 13.79 -9.61
C GLN A 154 -8.46 15.13 -8.96
N GLY A 155 -7.19 15.31 -8.61
CA GLY A 155 -6.66 16.57 -8.08
C GLY A 155 -6.81 17.76 -9.03
N GLN A 156 -6.75 17.55 -10.35
CA GLN A 156 -6.96 18.62 -11.33
C GLN A 156 -8.39 19.16 -11.32
N GLU A 157 -9.39 18.30 -11.14
CA GLU A 157 -10.79 18.72 -11.03
C GLU A 157 -11.00 19.62 -9.81
N LEU A 158 -10.48 19.21 -8.65
CA LEU A 158 -10.50 20.00 -7.42
C LEU A 158 -9.79 21.35 -7.60
N LEU A 159 -8.66 21.38 -8.29
CA LEU A 159 -7.93 22.62 -8.56
C LEU A 159 -8.74 23.57 -9.45
N ILE A 160 -9.44 23.06 -10.47
CA ILE A 160 -10.32 23.86 -11.32
C ILE A 160 -11.51 24.38 -10.51
N GLN A 161 -12.11 23.56 -9.66
CA GLN A 161 -13.20 23.98 -8.77
C GLN A 161 -12.75 25.09 -7.83
N ALA A 162 -11.61 24.92 -7.15
CA ALA A 162 -11.04 25.92 -6.26
C ALA A 162 -10.77 27.25 -6.99
N LYS A 163 -10.28 27.20 -8.24
CA LYS A 163 -10.09 28.40 -9.07
C LYS A 163 -11.40 29.10 -9.39
N LYS A 164 -12.45 28.36 -9.76
CA LYS A 164 -13.79 28.91 -10.03
C LYS A 164 -14.35 29.60 -8.78
N GLU A 165 -14.29 28.93 -7.63
CA GLU A 165 -14.74 29.47 -6.35
C GLU A 165 -13.96 30.74 -5.96
N ASN A 166 -12.64 30.76 -6.17
CA ASN A 166 -11.82 31.94 -5.88
C ASN A 166 -12.24 33.16 -6.74
N VAL A 167 -12.50 32.95 -8.03
CA VAL A 167 -12.98 34.03 -8.92
C VAL A 167 -14.37 34.52 -8.49
N LEU A 168 -15.28 33.62 -8.10
CA LEU A 168 -16.60 34.00 -7.59
C LEU A 168 -16.48 34.83 -6.30
N LEU A 169 -15.62 34.40 -5.36
CA LEU A 169 -15.37 35.16 -4.13
C LEU A 169 -14.78 36.54 -4.41
N GLN A 170 -13.86 36.66 -5.36
CA GLN A 170 -13.32 37.97 -5.78
C GLN A 170 -14.40 38.86 -6.38
N LEU A 171 -15.29 38.30 -7.21
CA LEU A 171 -16.40 39.05 -7.81
C LEU A 171 -17.38 39.53 -6.75
N GLU A 172 -17.76 38.68 -5.80
CA GLU A 172 -18.61 39.06 -4.67
C GLU A 172 -17.96 40.10 -3.76
N ALA A 173 -16.66 39.97 -3.50
CA ALA A 173 -15.90 40.94 -2.71
C ALA A 173 -15.92 42.32 -3.38
N ALA A 174 -15.63 42.39 -4.68
CA ALA A 174 -15.68 43.64 -5.44
C ALA A 174 -17.10 44.25 -5.48
N TYR A 175 -18.14 43.42 -5.58
CA TYR A 175 -19.52 43.88 -5.51
C TYR A 175 -19.86 44.48 -4.14
N ARG A 176 -19.51 43.80 -3.05
CA ARG A 176 -19.74 44.29 -1.68
C ARG A 176 -18.93 45.56 -1.40
N GLU A 177 -17.70 45.64 -1.90
CA GLU A 177 -16.85 46.83 -1.79
C GLU A 177 -17.50 48.05 -2.45
N ARG A 178 -18.02 47.91 -3.69
CA ARG A 178 -18.73 48.99 -4.40
C ARG A 178 -19.99 49.45 -3.67
N LEU A 179 -20.76 48.51 -3.10
CA LEU A 179 -21.93 48.83 -2.28
C LEU A 179 -21.54 49.60 -1.01
N MET A 180 -20.50 49.15 -0.31
CA MET A 180 -20.00 49.80 0.89
C MET A 180 -19.42 51.18 0.61
N GLN A 181 -18.76 51.38 -0.54
CA GLN A 181 -18.28 52.68 -0.99
C GLN A 181 -19.44 53.65 -1.23
N THR A 182 -20.52 53.18 -1.87
CA THR A 182 -21.71 54.02 -2.10
C THR A 182 -22.40 54.37 -0.77
N TYR A 183 -22.54 53.39 0.12
CA TYR A 183 -23.10 53.59 1.45
C TYR A 183 -22.28 54.59 2.28
N SER A 184 -20.95 54.48 2.29
CA SER A 184 -20.08 55.38 3.05
C SER A 184 -20.13 56.80 2.51
N GLU A 185 -20.19 57.00 1.18
CA GLU A 185 -20.33 58.34 0.58
C GLU A 185 -21.68 59.00 0.90
N VAL A 186 -22.78 58.24 0.86
CA VAL A 186 -24.10 58.76 1.24
C VAL A 186 -24.12 59.13 2.73
N LYS A 187 -23.60 58.26 3.59
CA LYS A 187 -23.47 58.53 5.02
C LYS A 187 -22.62 59.78 5.26
N ARG A 188 -21.48 59.93 4.58
CA ARG A 188 -20.61 61.11 4.70
C ARG A 188 -21.35 62.41 4.38
N ARG A 189 -22.23 62.42 3.38
CA ARG A 189 -23.05 63.60 3.04
C ARG A 189 -24.10 63.90 4.11
N LEU A 190 -24.74 62.88 4.67
CA LEU A 190 -25.72 63.04 5.75
C LEU A 190 -25.05 63.53 7.04
N ASP A 191 -23.93 62.91 7.43
CA ASP A 191 -23.14 63.31 8.59
C ASP A 191 -22.67 64.77 8.44
N TYR A 192 -22.21 65.17 7.25
CA TYR A 192 -21.86 66.56 6.97
C TYR A 192 -23.04 67.53 7.17
N GLN A 193 -24.24 67.19 6.69
CA GLN A 193 -25.43 68.03 6.88
C GLN A 193 -25.83 68.13 8.36
N LEU A 194 -25.76 67.02 9.09
CA LEU A 194 -26.03 66.98 10.52
C LEU A 194 -25.03 67.84 11.29
N GLU A 195 -23.74 67.72 11.01
CA GLU A 195 -22.69 68.55 11.62
C GLU A 195 -22.86 70.03 11.29
N LYS A 196 -23.19 70.37 10.05
CA LYS A 196 -23.49 71.77 9.66
C LYS A 196 -24.66 72.33 10.49
N SER A 197 -25.75 71.58 10.64
CA SER A 197 -26.91 72.02 11.42
C SER A 197 -26.57 72.18 12.92
N ASN A 198 -25.75 71.29 13.46
CA ASN A 198 -25.27 71.37 14.84
C ASN A 198 -24.33 72.56 15.04
N LEU A 199 -23.46 72.86 14.07
CA LEU A 199 -22.61 74.04 14.09
C LEU A 199 -23.42 75.33 14.03
N GLU A 200 -24.40 75.43 13.13
CA GLU A 200 -25.28 76.61 13.02
C GLU A 200 -26.03 76.86 14.33
N ARG A 201 -26.60 75.83 14.96
CA ARG A 201 -27.24 75.93 16.28
C ARG A 201 -26.26 76.42 17.35
N ARG A 202 -25.03 75.90 17.37
CA ARG A 202 -23.99 76.30 18.32
C ARG A 202 -23.55 77.75 18.10
N LEU A 203 -23.40 78.18 16.85
CA LEU A 203 -23.04 79.55 16.47
C LEU A 203 -24.16 80.52 16.85
N ALA A 204 -25.41 80.20 16.54
CA ALA A 204 -26.57 80.99 16.92
C ALA A 204 -26.68 81.12 18.45
N GLN A 205 -26.49 80.03 19.19
CA GLN A 205 -26.48 80.06 20.66
C GLN A 205 -25.36 80.95 21.19
N ARG A 206 -24.14 80.85 20.63
CA ARG A 206 -23.01 81.69 21.04
C ARG A 206 -23.28 83.17 20.75
N GLN A 207 -23.75 83.49 19.55
CA GLN A 207 -24.12 84.86 19.17
C GLN A 207 -25.23 85.41 20.06
N MET A 208 -26.24 84.61 20.41
CA MET A 208 -27.32 84.98 21.31
C MET A 208 -26.78 85.31 22.70
N VAL A 209 -25.92 84.45 23.26
CA VAL A 209 -25.27 84.69 24.57
C VAL A 209 -24.44 85.97 24.53
N ASP A 210 -23.59 86.15 23.51
CA ASP A 210 -22.76 87.34 23.36
C ASP A 210 -23.61 88.63 23.21
N TRP A 211 -24.72 88.56 22.48
CA TRP A 211 -25.66 89.68 22.32
C TRP A 211 -26.38 90.03 23.63
N ILE A 212 -26.85 89.03 24.38
CA ILE A 212 -27.47 89.22 25.70
C ILE A 212 -26.44 89.84 26.65
N VAL A 213 -25.23 89.28 26.75
CA VAL A 213 -24.17 89.81 27.61
C VAL A 213 -23.84 91.25 27.23
N THR A 214 -23.66 91.55 25.93
CA THR A 214 -23.34 92.90 25.44
C THR A 214 -24.46 93.91 25.72
N ASN A 215 -25.73 93.51 25.62
CA ASN A 215 -26.83 94.42 25.94
C ASN A 215 -27.04 94.60 27.43
N VAL A 216 -26.85 93.55 28.23
CA VAL A 216 -26.88 93.67 29.69
C VAL A 216 -25.76 94.59 30.16
N THR A 217 -24.52 94.43 29.67
CA THR A 217 -23.41 95.33 30.04
C THR A 217 -23.64 96.77 29.59
N LYS A 218 -24.29 97.00 28.44
CA LYS A 218 -24.67 98.35 27.98
C LYS A 218 -25.84 98.96 28.76
N ALA A 219 -26.78 98.14 29.23
CA ALA A 219 -27.97 98.59 29.96
C ALA A 219 -27.68 98.91 31.44
N ILE A 220 -26.63 98.31 32.02
CA ILE A 220 -26.13 98.66 33.35
C ILE A 220 -25.60 100.10 33.29
N THR A 221 -26.34 101.02 33.91
CA THR A 221 -25.89 102.41 34.07
C THR A 221 -24.95 102.51 35.28
N PRO A 222 -24.00 103.47 35.31
CA PRO A 222 -23.10 103.64 36.45
C PRO A 222 -23.83 103.92 37.77
N ASP A 223 -25.05 104.44 37.70
CA ASP A 223 -25.91 104.65 38.88
C ASP A 223 -26.51 103.33 39.40
N GLN A 224 -26.84 102.38 38.51
CA GLN A 224 -27.26 101.04 38.90
C GLN A 224 -26.10 100.23 39.49
N GLU A 225 -24.87 100.40 39.02
CA GLU A 225 -23.69 99.77 39.64
C GLU A 225 -23.51 100.24 41.09
N LYS A 226 -23.62 101.54 41.35
CA LYS A 226 -23.58 102.09 42.71
C LYS A 226 -24.70 101.55 43.59
N ALA A 227 -25.94 101.55 43.10
CA ALA A 227 -27.08 100.99 43.84
C ALA A 227 -26.92 99.49 44.12
N THR A 228 -26.28 98.75 43.21
CA THR A 228 -25.97 97.33 43.41
C THR A 228 -24.86 97.13 44.43
N LEU A 229 -23.82 97.98 44.43
CA LEU A 229 -22.77 97.99 45.47
C LEU A 229 -23.35 98.33 46.85
N ASP A 230 -24.24 99.32 46.94
CA ASP A 230 -24.93 99.65 48.18
C ASP A 230 -25.79 98.48 48.68
N ARG A 231 -26.45 97.77 47.76
CA ARG A 231 -27.20 96.55 48.09
C ARG A 231 -26.29 95.41 48.53
N CYS A 232 -25.12 95.24 47.92
CA CYS A 232 -24.11 94.28 48.37
C CYS A 232 -23.57 94.63 49.77
N ILE A 233 -23.38 95.91 50.09
CA ILE A 233 -23.01 96.37 51.44
C ILE A 233 -24.14 96.09 52.43
N ALA A 234 -25.41 96.30 52.02
CA ALA A 234 -26.57 95.95 52.83
C ALA A 234 -26.66 94.44 53.08
N ASP A 235 -26.44 93.60 52.06
CA ASP A 235 -26.49 92.14 52.19
C ASP A 235 -25.30 91.60 53.01
N LEU A 236 -24.10 92.17 52.86
CA LEU A 236 -22.94 91.86 53.70
C LEU A 236 -23.14 92.32 55.15
N SER A 237 -23.75 93.47 55.39
CA SER A 237 -24.07 93.92 56.75
C SER A 237 -25.17 93.07 57.39
N ALA A 238 -26.17 92.61 56.63
CA ALA A 238 -27.17 91.65 57.08
C ALA A 238 -26.57 90.27 57.38
N LEU A 239 -25.60 89.80 56.59
CA LEU A 239 -24.86 88.56 56.87
C LEU A 239 -23.89 88.71 58.05
N ALA A 240 -23.26 89.88 58.23
CA ALA A 240 -22.38 90.18 59.36
C ALA A 240 -23.15 90.34 60.68
N ALA A 241 -24.37 90.87 60.64
CA ALA A 241 -25.29 90.94 61.78
C ALA A 241 -25.91 89.57 62.13
N ARG A 242 -25.76 88.55 61.28
CA ARG A 242 -26.18 87.16 61.52
C ARG A 242 -25.11 86.32 62.23
N LYS A 243 -24.26 86.95 63.04
CA LYS A 243 -23.31 86.26 63.93
C LYS A 243 -23.74 86.42 65.39
#